data_AF-A0A1F4YLP0-F1
#
_entry.id   AF-A0A1F4YLP0-F1
#
_cell.length_a   1.000
_cell.length_b   1.000
_cell.length_c   1.000
_cell.angle_alpha   90.00
_cell.angle_beta   90.00
_cell.angle_gamma   90.00
#
_symmetry.space_group_name_H-M   'P 1'
#
loop_
_entity.id
_entity.type
_entity.pdbx_description
1 polymer ?
#
loop_
_entity_poly.entity_id
_entity_poly.type
_entity_poly.pdbx_seq_one_letter_code
_entity_poly.pdbx_strand_id
1 'polypeptide(L)'
;MKLQDICGNEHAKRAIEVALAGNFSVQFIGPWDSEAGVLAEYARQHQLKSRAIPACPCGFWGDAARECTCSLQMAAGWRSKHFGERENYDLTIEVAPCDVHKIIGMLSGKLSEPEEAVLKRVDGATRHTDMHLDEAGVALLKAAIQQIRLDYRRALRIVEIARTIANLAHAERIHVAHLAEAIQYRPRRNNQ
;
A
#
# COMPACT_ATOMS: atom_id res chain seq x y z
N MET A 1 -7.83 18.14 -4.10
CA MET A 1 -6.40 17.84 -3.88
C MET A 1 -6.05 16.75 -4.87
N LYS A 2 -4.99 16.91 -5.68
CA LYS A 2 -4.67 15.94 -6.72
C LYS A 2 -3.57 15.00 -6.29
N LEU A 3 -3.56 13.79 -6.85
CA LEU A 3 -2.52 12.79 -6.56
C LEU A 3 -1.10 13.29 -6.91
N GLN A 4 -0.97 14.08 -7.97
CA GLN A 4 0.29 14.66 -8.45
C GLN A 4 0.91 15.69 -7.48
N ASP A 5 0.12 16.24 -6.55
CA ASP A 5 0.58 17.23 -5.57
C ASP A 5 1.33 16.58 -4.40
N ILE A 6 1.19 15.26 -4.25
CA ILE A 6 1.88 14.44 -3.26
C ILE A 6 3.27 14.12 -3.81
N CYS A 7 4.35 14.43 -3.10
CA CYS A 7 5.70 14.27 -3.64
C CYS A 7 6.32 12.92 -3.23
N GLY A 8 6.95 12.21 -4.16
CA GLY A 8 7.56 10.90 -3.86
C GLY A 8 6.52 9.85 -3.41
N ASN A 9 6.91 8.93 -2.53
CA ASN A 9 6.04 7.84 -2.06
C ASN A 9 5.35 7.08 -3.21
N GLU A 10 6.06 6.85 -4.32
CA GLU A 10 5.49 6.28 -5.55
C GLU A 10 4.82 4.91 -5.31
N HIS A 11 5.35 4.11 -4.38
CA HIS A 11 4.71 2.84 -3.99
C HIS A 11 3.31 3.04 -3.36
N ALA A 12 3.08 4.15 -2.65
CA ALA A 12 1.80 4.45 -2.01
C ALA A 12 0.79 4.99 -3.01
N LYS A 13 1.25 5.76 -4.00
CA LYS A 13 0.42 6.18 -5.14
C LYS A 13 0.04 5.00 -6.01
N ARG A 14 0.99 4.10 -6.27
CA ARG A 14 0.74 2.84 -6.97
C ARG A 14 -0.29 1.98 -6.21
N ALA A 15 -0.20 1.92 -4.88
CA ALA A 15 -1.21 1.24 -4.08
C ALA A 15 -2.61 1.87 -4.20
N ILE A 16 -2.71 3.20 -4.31
CA ILE A 16 -3.99 3.89 -4.58
C ILE A 16 -4.52 3.52 -5.96
N GLU A 17 -3.69 3.53 -7.00
CA GLU A 17 -4.09 3.10 -8.35
C GLU A 17 -4.67 1.68 -8.33
N VAL A 18 -3.97 0.75 -7.70
CA VAL A 18 -4.43 -0.65 -7.55
C VAL A 18 -5.73 -0.72 -6.74
N ALA A 19 -5.84 0.07 -5.68
CA ALA A 19 -7.04 0.13 -4.86
C ALA A 19 -8.24 0.70 -5.61
N LEU A 20 -8.05 1.71 -6.46
CA LEU A 20 -9.10 2.27 -7.31
C LEU A 20 -9.58 1.25 -8.34
N ALA A 21 -8.66 0.56 -9.02
CA ALA A 21 -9.00 -0.43 -10.03
C ALA A 21 -9.75 -1.65 -9.46
N GLY A 22 -9.40 -2.08 -8.24
CA GLY A 22 -9.99 -3.25 -7.60
C GLY A 22 -11.07 -2.95 -6.55
N ASN A 23 -11.38 -1.67 -6.33
CA ASN A 23 -12.22 -1.20 -5.21
C ASN A 23 -11.77 -1.76 -3.84
N PHE A 24 -10.46 -1.70 -3.58
CA PHE A 24 -9.88 -2.23 -2.36
C PHE A 24 -9.78 -1.17 -1.26
N SER A 25 -9.95 -1.62 -0.02
CA SER A 25 -9.73 -0.76 1.14
C SER A 25 -8.23 -0.60 1.44
N VAL A 26 -7.80 0.62 1.78
CA VAL A 26 -6.37 0.95 1.96
C VAL A 26 -6.08 1.61 3.30
N GLN A 27 -5.06 1.12 4.00
CA GLN A 27 -4.54 1.71 5.22
C GLN A 27 -3.11 2.23 5.01
N PHE A 28 -2.85 3.46 5.43
CA PHE A 28 -1.53 4.07 5.40
C PHE A 28 -0.95 4.16 6.81
N ILE A 29 0.34 3.85 6.94
CA ILE A 29 1.06 3.82 8.20
C ILE A 29 2.34 4.63 8.03
N GLY A 30 2.48 5.73 8.76
CA GLY A 30 3.66 6.58 8.62
C GLY A 30 3.76 7.60 9.76
N PRO A 31 4.85 8.37 9.85
CA PRO A 31 4.96 9.41 10.85
C PRO A 31 3.96 10.54 10.62
N TRP A 32 3.72 11.37 11.65
CA TRP A 32 2.68 12.41 11.62
C TRP A 32 2.83 13.44 10.50
N ASP A 33 4.07 13.73 10.13
CA ASP A 33 4.47 14.66 9.09
C ASP A 33 4.64 13.98 7.71
N SER A 34 4.42 12.67 7.62
CA SER A 34 4.32 11.99 6.34
C SER A 34 3.03 12.39 5.61
N GLU A 35 2.97 12.04 4.34
CA GLU A 35 1.78 12.25 3.52
C GLU A 35 0.71 11.18 3.73
N ALA A 36 0.83 10.32 4.75
CA ALA A 36 -0.14 9.25 5.01
C ALA A 36 -1.58 9.79 5.17
N GLY A 37 -1.75 10.89 5.91
CA GLY A 37 -3.05 11.54 6.09
C GLY A 37 -3.62 12.09 4.78
N VAL A 38 -2.75 12.69 3.96
CA VAL A 38 -3.08 13.26 2.65
C VAL A 38 -3.49 12.16 1.66
N LEU A 39 -2.72 11.08 1.58
CA LEU A 39 -3.02 9.89 0.76
C LEU A 39 -4.35 9.24 1.16
N ALA A 40 -4.63 9.13 2.47
CA ALA A 40 -5.90 8.58 2.94
C ALA A 40 -7.08 9.48 2.57
N GLU A 41 -6.94 10.80 2.70
CA GLU A 41 -7.99 11.75 2.31
C GLU A 41 -8.26 11.70 0.81
N TYR A 42 -7.21 11.65 -0.01
CA TYR A 42 -7.33 11.43 -1.45
C TYR A 42 -8.15 10.16 -1.77
N ALA A 43 -7.80 9.03 -1.16
CA ALA A 43 -8.52 7.78 -1.37
C ALA A 43 -10.02 7.88 -1.01
N ARG A 44 -10.37 8.61 0.07
CA ARG A 44 -11.78 8.84 0.45
C ARG A 44 -12.54 9.70 -0.56
N GLN A 45 -11.90 10.70 -1.14
CA GLN A 45 -12.51 11.54 -2.18
C GLN A 45 -12.94 10.71 -3.41
N HIS A 46 -12.23 9.61 -3.67
CA HIS A 46 -12.56 8.61 -4.69
C HIS A 46 -13.36 7.41 -4.14
N GLN A 47 -14.09 7.60 -3.03
CA GLN A 47 -15.02 6.63 -2.44
C GLN A 47 -14.37 5.33 -1.92
N LEU A 48 -13.04 5.28 -1.78
CA LEU A 48 -12.38 4.14 -1.15
C LEU A 48 -12.51 4.22 0.37
N LYS A 49 -12.74 3.07 1.01
CA LYS A 49 -12.56 2.92 2.45
C LYS A 49 -11.08 3.05 2.77
N SER A 50 -10.69 4.16 3.39
CA SER A 50 -9.28 4.41 3.73
C SER A 50 -9.06 4.89 5.16
N ARG A 51 -7.84 4.69 5.67
CA ARG A 51 -7.39 5.21 6.96
C ARG A 51 -5.91 5.53 6.94
N ALA A 52 -5.51 6.57 7.67
CA ALA A 52 -4.12 6.80 8.05
C ALA A 52 -3.95 6.59 9.56
N ILE A 53 -2.87 5.93 9.97
CA ILE A 53 -2.51 5.76 11.38
C ILE A 53 -1.01 5.99 11.56
N PRO A 54 -0.60 6.63 12.67
CA PRO A 54 0.82 6.78 12.96
C PRO A 54 1.44 5.44 13.40
N ALA A 55 2.76 5.29 13.16
CA ALA A 55 3.52 4.09 13.52
C ALA A 55 3.50 3.79 15.05
N CYS A 56 3.44 4.85 15.86
CA CYS A 56 3.33 4.85 17.32
C CYS A 56 2.65 6.18 17.78
N PRO A 57 2.37 6.39 19.08
CA PRO A 57 1.74 7.63 19.54
C PRO A 57 2.50 8.90 19.14
N CYS A 58 3.84 8.89 19.20
CA CYS A 58 4.65 10.04 18.77
C CYS A 58 4.93 10.08 17.26
N GLY A 59 4.54 9.05 16.50
CA GLY A 59 4.69 8.98 15.05
C GLY A 59 6.03 8.43 14.53
N PHE A 60 7.12 8.53 15.29
CA PHE A 60 8.48 8.32 14.77
C PHE A 60 9.10 6.94 15.05
N TRP A 61 8.28 5.92 15.35
CA TRP A 61 8.81 4.58 15.59
C TRP A 61 9.44 3.99 14.31
N GLY A 62 10.75 3.73 14.37
CA GLY A 62 11.51 3.19 13.23
C GLY A 62 11.83 4.24 12.15
N ASP A 63 11.61 5.53 12.44
CA ASP A 63 12.02 6.63 11.57
C ASP A 63 13.56 6.79 11.64
N ALA A 64 14.22 6.85 10.48
CA ALA A 64 15.67 6.96 10.39
C ALA A 64 16.18 8.39 10.65
N ALA A 65 15.31 9.39 10.51
CA ALA A 65 15.66 10.80 10.66
C ALA A 65 15.34 11.34 12.07
N ARG A 66 14.39 10.74 12.79
CA ARG A 66 13.96 11.21 14.12
C ARG A 66 13.82 10.08 15.12
N GLU A 67 14.28 10.34 16.33
CA GLU A 67 14.14 9.41 17.43
C GLU A 67 12.71 9.35 17.97
N CYS A 68 12.25 8.12 18.20
CA CYS A 68 10.98 7.85 18.84
C CYS A 68 11.07 8.10 20.36
N THR A 69 10.19 8.96 20.88
CA THR A 69 10.10 9.25 22.32
C THR A 69 9.18 8.31 23.11
N CYS A 70 8.55 7.33 22.45
CA CYS A 70 7.67 6.37 23.12
C CYS A 70 8.46 5.26 23.79
N SER A 71 8.04 4.84 24.99
CA SER A 71 8.54 3.60 25.59
C SER A 71 8.11 2.38 24.75
N LEU A 72 8.86 1.27 24.86
CA LEU A 72 8.52 0.01 24.20
C LEU A 72 7.10 -0.44 24.53
N GLN A 73 6.66 -0.28 25.79
CA GLN A 73 5.32 -0.66 26.23
C GLN A 73 4.23 0.21 25.62
N MET A 74 4.45 1.53 25.53
CA MET A 74 3.51 2.45 24.88
C MET A 74 3.37 2.15 23.38
N ALA A 75 4.49 1.93 22.70
CA ALA A 75 4.50 1.58 21.29
C ALA A 75 3.81 0.22 21.05
N ALA A 76 4.13 -0.79 21.85
CA ALA A 76 3.49 -2.11 21.76
C ALA A 76 1.97 -2.03 22.00
N GLY A 77 1.52 -1.30 23.02
CA GLY A 77 0.10 -1.10 23.31
C GLY A 77 -0.64 -0.37 22.18
N TRP A 78 -0.04 0.69 21.64
CA TRP A 78 -0.57 1.41 20.48
C TRP A 78 -0.72 0.50 19.26
N ARG A 79 0.35 -0.23 18.92
CA ARG A 79 0.36 -1.15 17.78
C ARG A 79 -0.65 -2.27 17.97
N SER A 80 -0.76 -2.86 19.16
CA SER A 80 -1.77 -3.90 19.42
C SER A 80 -3.20 -3.38 19.19
N LYS A 81 -3.50 -2.15 19.64
CA LYS A 81 -4.82 -1.53 19.48
C LYS A 81 -5.12 -1.15 18.02
N HIS A 82 -4.19 -0.47 17.35
CA HIS A 82 -4.43 0.14 16.04
C HIS A 82 -4.07 -0.77 14.86
N PHE A 83 -3.10 -1.68 15.03
CA PHE A 83 -2.66 -2.59 13.97
C PHE A 83 -3.36 -3.95 14.03
N GLY A 84 -4.04 -4.30 15.12
CA GLY A 84 -4.98 -5.43 15.13
C GLY A 84 -6.09 -5.26 14.08
N GLU A 85 -6.49 -4.01 13.82
CA GLU A 85 -7.47 -3.65 12.78
C GLU A 85 -6.89 -3.63 11.35
N ARG A 86 -5.58 -3.87 11.14
CA ARG A 86 -4.97 -4.04 9.78
C ARG A 86 -5.64 -5.16 8.99
N GLU A 87 -6.24 -6.12 9.68
CA GLU A 87 -6.96 -7.24 9.06
C GLU A 87 -8.24 -6.80 8.35
N ASN A 88 -8.72 -5.58 8.63
CA ASN A 88 -9.96 -5.04 8.05
C ASN A 88 -9.74 -4.19 6.78
N TYR A 89 -8.49 -4.07 6.35
CA TYR A 89 -8.10 -3.37 5.12
C TYR A 89 -7.40 -4.34 4.18
N ASP A 90 -7.63 -4.20 2.88
CA ASP A 90 -7.09 -5.08 1.86
C ASP A 90 -5.61 -4.79 1.61
N LEU A 91 -5.25 -3.50 1.52
CA LEU A 91 -3.89 -2.99 1.36
C LEU A 91 -3.47 -2.25 2.63
N THR A 92 -2.23 -2.46 3.07
CA THR A 92 -1.59 -1.72 4.16
C THR A 92 -0.22 -1.25 3.70
N ILE A 93 0.00 0.06 3.74
CA ILE A 93 1.10 0.73 3.04
C ILE A 93 1.90 1.54 4.06
N GLU A 94 3.21 1.34 4.11
CA GLU A 94 4.09 2.12 4.97
C GLU A 94 4.57 3.37 4.23
N VAL A 95 4.15 4.55 4.68
CA VAL A 95 4.46 5.83 4.04
C VAL A 95 5.68 6.43 4.70
N ALA A 96 6.69 6.74 3.89
CA ALA A 96 7.91 7.36 4.36
C ALA A 96 7.70 8.88 4.57
N PRO A 97 8.42 9.49 5.53
CA PRO A 97 8.51 10.94 5.63
C PRO A 97 9.07 11.53 4.33
N CYS A 98 8.59 12.73 3.97
CA CYS A 98 8.70 13.24 2.61
C CYS A 98 9.80 14.29 2.40
N ASP A 99 10.68 14.53 3.37
CA ASP A 99 11.55 15.73 3.40
C ASP A 99 12.44 15.91 2.16
N VAL A 100 13.19 14.88 1.76
CA VAL A 100 14.14 15.00 0.64
C VAL A 100 13.42 14.96 -0.72
N HIS A 101 12.38 14.14 -0.86
CA HIS A 101 11.67 13.98 -2.13
C HIS A 101 10.81 15.22 -2.46
N LYS A 102 10.23 15.89 -1.46
CA LYS A 102 9.59 17.21 -1.66
C LYS A 102 10.57 18.24 -2.18
N ILE A 103 11.72 18.36 -1.53
CA ILE A 103 12.75 19.33 -1.91
C ILE A 103 13.23 19.05 -3.34
N ILE A 104 13.59 17.80 -3.66
CA ILE A 104 14.05 17.44 -5.01
C ILE A 104 12.93 17.61 -6.05
N GLY A 105 11.70 17.20 -5.76
CA GLY A 105 10.56 17.35 -6.68
C GLY A 105 10.24 18.83 -6.97
N MET A 106 10.20 19.66 -5.94
CA MET A 106 10.02 21.12 -6.08
C MET A 106 11.16 21.77 -6.86
N LEU A 107 12.41 21.37 -6.61
CA LEU A 107 13.59 21.98 -7.26
C LEU A 107 13.82 21.49 -8.68
N SER A 108 13.47 20.24 -9.00
CA SER A 108 13.72 19.63 -10.32
C SER A 108 12.57 19.86 -11.31
N GLY A 109 11.43 20.40 -10.86
CA GLY A 109 10.22 20.53 -11.68
C GLY A 109 9.61 19.18 -12.11
N LYS A 110 10.19 18.06 -11.68
CA LYS A 110 9.63 16.71 -11.87
C LYS A 110 8.56 16.49 -10.81
N LEU A 111 7.38 16.99 -11.12
CA LEU A 111 6.17 16.59 -10.41
C LEU A 111 5.91 15.10 -10.66
N SER A 112 5.22 14.48 -9.72
CA SER A 112 4.72 13.13 -9.90
C SER A 112 3.81 13.04 -11.12
N GLU A 113 3.59 11.82 -11.61
CA GLU A 113 2.76 11.62 -12.78
C GLU A 113 1.38 12.30 -12.63
N PRO A 114 0.83 12.90 -13.70
CA PRO A 114 -0.48 13.54 -13.63
C PRO A 114 -1.56 12.57 -13.19
N GLU A 115 -2.46 13.05 -12.34
CA GLU A 115 -3.59 12.26 -11.85
C GLU A 115 -4.43 11.70 -13.00
N GLU A 116 -4.64 12.50 -14.05
CA GLU A 116 -5.43 12.12 -15.20
C GLU A 116 -4.83 10.90 -15.93
N ALA A 117 -3.50 10.73 -15.89
CA ALA A 117 -2.83 9.56 -16.46
C ALA A 117 -3.11 8.30 -15.63
N VAL A 118 -3.11 8.43 -14.30
CA VAL A 118 -3.42 7.32 -13.37
C VAL A 118 -4.86 6.88 -13.53
N LEU A 119 -5.80 7.83 -13.50
CA LEU A 119 -7.23 7.53 -13.65
C LEU A 119 -7.54 6.90 -15.01
N LYS A 120 -6.87 7.36 -16.08
CA LYS A 120 -7.02 6.73 -17.40
C LYS A 120 -6.57 5.27 -17.43
N ARG A 121 -5.51 4.91 -16.70
CA ARG A 121 -5.07 3.50 -16.58
C ARG A 121 -6.08 2.68 -15.78
N VAL A 122 -6.61 3.24 -14.70
CA VAL A 122 -7.67 2.61 -13.90
C VAL A 122 -8.92 2.33 -14.75
N ASP A 123 -9.38 3.31 -15.51
CA ASP A 123 -10.55 3.17 -16.38
C ASP A 123 -10.31 2.21 -17.55
N GLY A 124 -9.07 2.18 -18.06
CA GLY A 124 -8.65 1.31 -19.15
C GLY A 124 -8.33 -0.13 -18.72
N ALA A 125 -8.27 -0.43 -17.42
CA ALA A 125 -7.90 -1.75 -16.93
C ALA A 125 -8.83 -2.84 -17.49
N THR A 126 -8.26 -3.97 -17.88
CA THR A 126 -9.06 -5.12 -18.31
C THR A 126 -9.86 -5.69 -17.15
N ARG A 127 -10.88 -6.50 -17.43
CA ARG A 127 -11.71 -7.15 -16.39
C ARG A 127 -11.70 -8.66 -16.53
N HIS A 128 -10.52 -9.23 -16.76
CA HIS A 128 -10.36 -10.68 -16.81
C HIS A 128 -10.58 -11.26 -15.41
N THR A 129 -11.59 -12.11 -15.29
CA THR A 129 -11.94 -12.80 -14.04
C THR A 129 -11.29 -14.19 -13.98
N ASP A 130 -11.12 -14.83 -15.13
CA ASP A 130 -10.57 -16.18 -15.27
C ASP A 130 -9.05 -16.15 -15.50
N MET A 131 -8.31 -15.64 -14.51
CA MET A 131 -6.86 -15.63 -14.52
C MET A 131 -6.31 -16.59 -13.48
N HIS A 132 -5.39 -17.44 -13.93
CA HIS A 132 -4.71 -18.42 -13.10
C HIS A 132 -3.27 -18.01 -12.84
N LEU A 133 -2.75 -18.44 -11.69
CA LEU A 133 -1.32 -18.39 -11.40
C LEU A 133 -0.58 -19.44 -12.24
N ASP A 134 0.60 -19.08 -12.73
CA ASP A 134 1.55 -20.06 -13.24
C ASP A 134 2.20 -20.84 -12.09
N GLU A 135 2.97 -21.87 -12.43
CA GLU A 135 3.63 -22.74 -11.45
C GLU A 135 4.55 -21.95 -10.49
N ALA A 136 5.26 -20.96 -11.03
CA ALA A 136 6.13 -20.09 -10.24
C ALA A 136 5.33 -19.20 -9.27
N GLY A 137 4.18 -18.67 -9.69
CA GLY A 137 3.26 -17.90 -8.85
C GLY A 137 2.66 -18.76 -7.75
N VAL A 138 2.28 -20.01 -8.05
CA VAL A 138 1.83 -20.96 -7.02
C VAL A 138 2.94 -21.24 -6.00
N ALA A 139 4.18 -21.42 -6.43
CA ALA A 139 5.32 -21.62 -5.54
C ALA A 139 5.56 -20.38 -4.64
N LEU A 140 5.51 -19.17 -5.19
CA LEU A 140 5.64 -17.93 -4.43
C LEU A 140 4.51 -17.78 -3.40
N LEU A 141 3.26 -18.05 -3.78
CA LEU A 141 2.12 -17.96 -2.86
C LEU A 141 2.27 -18.96 -1.70
N LYS A 142 2.68 -20.20 -2.00
CA LYS A 142 2.96 -21.21 -0.96
C LYS A 142 4.02 -20.73 0.04
N ALA A 143 5.13 -20.17 -0.45
CA ALA A 143 6.17 -19.61 0.40
C ALA A 143 5.64 -18.43 1.25
N ALA A 144 4.84 -17.54 0.66
CA ALA A 144 4.26 -16.40 1.37
C ALA A 144 3.30 -16.84 2.48
N ILE A 145 2.45 -17.84 2.22
CA ILE A 145 1.53 -18.42 3.22
C ILE A 145 2.32 -18.93 4.44
N GLN A 146 3.42 -19.64 4.20
CA GLN A 146 4.25 -20.21 5.27
C GLN A 146 5.01 -19.12 6.06
N GLN A 147 5.59 -18.14 5.38
CA GLN A 147 6.46 -17.15 6.02
C GLN A 147 5.69 -16.01 6.72
N ILE A 148 4.57 -15.57 6.14
CA ILE A 148 3.79 -14.42 6.64
C ILE A 148 2.58 -14.88 7.47
N ARG A 149 2.38 -16.21 7.59
CA ARG A 149 1.26 -16.85 8.29
C ARG A 149 -0.09 -16.32 7.82
N LEU A 150 -0.28 -16.34 6.50
CA LEU A 150 -1.53 -15.93 5.88
C LEU A 150 -2.61 -16.99 6.11
N ASP A 151 -3.78 -16.56 6.57
CA ASP A 151 -4.96 -17.42 6.52
C ASP A 151 -5.50 -17.54 5.09
N TYR A 152 -6.45 -18.45 4.88
CA TYR A 152 -7.06 -18.69 3.58
C TYR A 152 -7.66 -17.42 2.95
N ARG A 153 -8.34 -16.58 3.74
CA ARG A 153 -9.00 -15.36 3.22
C ARG A 153 -7.97 -14.35 2.73
N ARG A 154 -6.86 -14.19 3.45
CA ARG A 154 -5.76 -13.29 3.04
C ARG A 154 -5.05 -13.80 1.81
N ALA A 155 -4.82 -15.11 1.71
CA ALA A 155 -4.24 -15.70 0.51
C ALA A 155 -5.11 -15.45 -0.73
N LEU A 156 -6.44 -15.66 -0.62
CA LEU A 156 -7.37 -15.32 -1.69
C LEU A 156 -7.35 -13.83 -2.04
N ARG A 157 -7.38 -12.94 -1.03
CA ARG A 157 -7.33 -11.49 -1.27
C ARG A 157 -6.05 -11.07 -1.99
N ILE A 158 -4.90 -11.68 -1.67
CA ILE A 158 -3.65 -11.43 -2.40
C ILE A 158 -3.77 -11.81 -3.87
N VAL A 159 -4.40 -12.94 -4.19
CA VAL A 159 -4.64 -13.35 -5.58
C VAL A 159 -5.58 -12.39 -6.30
N GLU A 160 -6.62 -11.89 -5.63
CA GLU A 160 -7.53 -10.87 -6.19
C GLU A 160 -6.82 -9.55 -6.48
N ILE A 161 -5.94 -9.11 -5.58
CA ILE A 161 -5.09 -7.92 -5.79
C ILE A 161 -4.13 -8.17 -6.96
N ALA A 162 -3.46 -9.33 -7.01
CA ALA A 162 -2.54 -9.68 -8.09
C ALA A 162 -3.24 -9.71 -9.46
N ARG A 163 -4.49 -10.19 -9.51
CA ARG A 163 -5.34 -10.14 -10.70
C ARG A 163 -5.63 -8.70 -11.13
N THR A 164 -5.93 -7.83 -10.19
CA THR A 164 -6.16 -6.40 -10.47
C THR A 164 -4.92 -5.73 -11.04
N ILE A 165 -3.74 -6.03 -10.48
CA ILE A 165 -2.46 -5.54 -11.00
C ILE A 165 -2.21 -6.06 -12.42
N ALA A 166 -2.49 -7.34 -12.67
CA ALA A 166 -2.36 -7.93 -14.00
C ALA A 166 -3.31 -7.27 -15.02
N ASN A 167 -4.54 -6.96 -14.59
CA ASN A 167 -5.53 -6.24 -15.40
C ASN A 167 -5.11 -4.80 -15.73
N LEU A 168 -4.50 -4.09 -14.76
CA LEU A 168 -3.88 -2.78 -14.99
C LEU A 168 -2.71 -2.85 -15.99
N ALA A 169 -2.02 -3.99 -16.05
CA ALA A 169 -0.94 -4.26 -17.00
C ALA A 169 -1.42 -4.83 -18.34
N HIS A 170 -2.74 -4.99 -18.54
CA HIS A 170 -3.33 -5.67 -19.70
C HIS A 170 -2.78 -7.08 -19.96
N ALA A 171 -2.41 -7.80 -18.88
CA ALA A 171 -1.88 -9.15 -18.97
C ALA A 171 -3.03 -10.18 -18.97
N GLU A 172 -2.89 -11.24 -19.76
CA GLU A 172 -3.86 -12.34 -19.82
C GLU A 172 -3.70 -13.34 -18.67
N ARG A 173 -2.55 -13.32 -17.97
CA ARG A 173 -2.24 -14.22 -16.84
C ARG A 173 -1.61 -13.48 -15.66
N ILE A 174 -1.72 -14.07 -14.46
CA ILE A 174 -1.09 -13.52 -13.26
C ILE A 174 0.36 -14.02 -13.22
N HIS A 175 1.30 -13.15 -13.57
CA HIS A 175 2.73 -13.41 -13.45
C HIS A 175 3.23 -13.22 -12.02
N VAL A 176 4.40 -13.81 -11.73
CA VAL A 176 5.11 -13.70 -10.44
C VAL A 176 5.27 -12.25 -9.99
N ALA A 177 5.55 -11.31 -10.91
CA ALA A 177 5.71 -9.90 -10.60
C ALA A 177 4.43 -9.27 -9.99
N HIS A 178 3.25 -9.57 -10.56
CA HIS A 178 1.97 -9.08 -10.04
C HIS A 178 1.68 -9.63 -8.65
N LEU A 179 1.98 -10.91 -8.44
CA LEU A 179 1.81 -11.55 -7.14
C LEU A 179 2.78 -10.99 -6.09
N ALA A 180 4.04 -10.77 -6.47
CA ALA A 180 5.05 -10.17 -5.61
C ALA A 180 4.67 -8.75 -5.16
N GLU A 181 4.15 -7.93 -6.08
CA GLU A 181 3.62 -6.59 -5.76
C GLU A 181 2.42 -6.70 -4.79
N ALA A 182 1.46 -7.58 -5.06
CA ALA A 182 0.31 -7.79 -4.17
C ALA A 182 0.70 -8.22 -2.75
N ILE A 183 1.73 -9.06 -2.61
CA ILE A 183 2.26 -9.48 -1.30
C ILE A 183 2.89 -8.30 -0.54
N GLN A 184 3.56 -7.37 -1.24
CA GLN A 184 4.21 -6.22 -0.61
C GLN A 184 3.20 -5.27 0.05
N TYR A 185 1.98 -5.16 -0.47
CA TYR A 185 0.89 -4.40 0.16
C TYR A 185 0.33 -5.04 1.44
N ARG A 186 0.87 -6.19 1.86
CA ARG A 186 0.56 -6.86 3.12
C ARG A 186 1.85 -6.98 3.95
N PRO A 187 2.39 -5.86 4.47
CA PRO A 187 3.62 -5.87 5.26
C PRO A 187 3.49 -6.82 6.44
N ARG A 188 4.58 -7.55 6.71
CA ARG A 188 4.63 -8.53 7.80
C ARG A 188 4.29 -7.87 9.14
N ARG A 189 3.70 -8.65 10.04
CA ARG A 189 3.76 -8.31 11.47
C ARG A 189 5.23 -8.40 11.90
N ASN A 190 5.95 -7.28 11.86
CA ASN A 190 7.22 -7.19 12.56
C ASN A 190 6.90 -7.21 14.06
N ASN A 191 6.97 -8.40 14.65
CA ASN A 191 7.19 -8.60 16.08
C ASN A 191 8.69 -8.36 16.31
N GLN A 192 9.09 -7.09 16.32
CA GLN A 192 10.31 -6.63 16.98
C GLN A 192 9.95 -5.38 17.76
#